data_AF-A0A2C5JQW0-F1
#
_entry.id   AF-A0A2C5JQW0-F1
#
_cell.length_a   1.000
_cell.length_b   1.000
_cell.length_c   1.000
_cell.angle_alpha   90.00
_cell.angle_beta   90.00
_cell.angle_gamma   90.00
#
_symmetry.space_group_name_H-M   'P 1'
#
loop_
_entity.id
_entity.type
_entity.pdbx_description
1 polymer ?
#
loop_
_entity_poly.entity_id
_entity_poly.type
_entity_poly.pdbx_seq_one_letter_code
_entity_poly.pdbx_strand_id
1 'polypeptide(L)'
;MTIVLQIILPLIFAVYLFILYRNEKFGSASFLLAVIIGIFGLENIFQYASLTDHAVYPYWGSLKAVVIILSVVFLFKKGGLTGKY
;
A
#
# COMPACT_ATOMS: atom_id res chain seq x y z
N MET A 1 17.87 7.50 12.28
CA MET A 1 16.72 8.41 12.52
C MET A 1 15.97 8.79 11.23
N THR A 2 16.60 8.80 10.05
CA THR A 2 15.92 9.01 8.75
C THR A 2 15.01 7.86 8.31
N ILE A 3 15.45 6.60 8.48
CA ILE A 3 14.70 5.42 8.00
C ILE A 3 13.36 5.24 8.73
N VAL A 4 13.33 5.50 10.05
CA VAL A 4 12.09 5.42 10.84
C VAL A 4 11.05 6.44 10.34
N LEU A 5 11.48 7.65 10.00
CA LEU A 5 10.59 8.66 9.41
C LEU A 5 10.10 8.23 8.02
N GLN A 6 10.98 7.64 7.21
CA GLN A 6 10.64 7.06 5.90
C GLN A 6 9.71 5.84 5.99
N ILE A 7 9.54 5.24 7.17
CA ILE A 7 8.54 4.19 7.41
C ILE A 7 7.22 4.83 7.87
N ILE A 8 7.27 5.62 8.95
CA ILE A 8 6.08 6.14 9.62
C ILE A 8 5.28 7.07 8.70
N LEU A 9 5.96 7.97 7.99
CA LEU A 9 5.30 8.97 7.16
C LEU A 9 4.46 8.34 6.03
N PRO A 10 5.00 7.46 5.16
CA PRO A 10 4.19 6.80 4.14
C PRO A 10 3.10 5.90 4.72
N LEU A 11 3.32 5.23 5.86
CA LEU A 11 2.25 4.45 6.49
C LEU A 11 1.06 5.32 6.91
N ILE A 12 1.30 6.48 7.52
CA ILE A 12 0.24 7.42 7.90
C ILE A 12 -0.50 7.93 6.65
N PHE A 13 0.24 8.30 5.61
CA PHE A 13 -0.36 8.75 4.34
C PHE A 13 -1.20 7.67 3.66
N ALA A 14 -0.72 6.42 3.65
CA ALA A 14 -1.46 5.29 3.08
C ALA A 14 -2.79 5.05 3.80
N VAL A 15 -2.77 5.06 5.14
CA VAL A 15 -3.99 4.91 5.94
C VAL A 15 -4.95 6.08 5.72
N TYR A 16 -4.44 7.31 5.70
CA TYR A 16 -5.25 8.50 5.46
C TYR A 16 -5.93 8.48 4.09
N LEU A 17 -5.19 8.16 3.03
CA LEU A 17 -5.74 8.03 1.67
C LEU A 17 -6.75 6.89 1.57
N PHE A 18 -6.54 5.79 2.28
CA PHE A 18 -7.49 4.69 2.35
C PHE A 18 -8.80 5.09 3.04
N ILE A 19 -8.74 5.88 4.12
CA ILE A 19 -9.93 6.44 4.77
C ILE A 19 -10.67 7.39 3.83
N LEU A 20 -9.93 8.23 3.10
CA LEU A 20 -10.51 9.11 2.09
C LEU A 20 -11.21 8.36 0.95
N TYR A 21 -10.62 7.25 0.50
CA TYR A 21 -11.24 6.33 -0.46
C TYR A 21 -12.52 5.71 0.09
N ARG A 22 -12.50 5.23 1.34
CA ARG A 22 -13.68 4.61 1.98
C ARG A 22 -14.83 5.62 2.13
N ASN A 23 -14.51 6.88 2.41
CA ASN A 23 -15.49 7.96 2.53
C ASN A 23 -15.92 8.56 1.18
N GLU A 24 -15.59 7.91 0.06
CA GLU A 24 -16.00 8.25 -1.32
C GLU A 24 -15.65 9.67 -1.79
N LYS A 25 -14.82 10.41 -1.06
CA LYS A 25 -14.46 11.79 -1.40
C LYS A 25 -13.55 11.93 -2.64
N PHE A 26 -12.74 10.92 -2.93
CA PHE A 26 -11.64 11.04 -3.93
C PHE A 26 -11.56 9.87 -4.93
N GLY A 27 -12.53 8.95 -4.94
CA GLY A 27 -12.62 7.87 -5.95
C GLY A 27 -11.44 6.88 -5.97
N SER A 28 -11.38 6.04 -7.00
CA SER A 28 -10.41 4.94 -7.18
C SER A 28 -8.93 5.37 -7.18
N ALA A 29 -8.64 6.62 -7.55
CA ALA A 29 -7.28 7.16 -7.60
C ALA A 29 -6.65 7.26 -6.19
N SER A 30 -7.43 7.66 -5.18
CA SER A 30 -6.96 7.73 -3.79
C SER A 30 -6.57 6.36 -3.23
N PHE A 31 -7.27 5.29 -3.65
CA PHE A 31 -6.93 3.93 -3.28
C PHE A 31 -5.63 3.45 -3.93
N LEU A 32 -5.43 3.70 -5.23
CA LEU A 32 -4.17 3.36 -5.90
C LEU A 32 -2.97 4.06 -5.25
N LEU A 33 -3.11 5.35 -4.94
CA LEU A 33 -2.08 6.10 -4.23
C LEU A 33 -1.82 5.53 -2.84
N ALA A 34 -2.86 5.15 -2.09
CA ALA A 34 -2.71 4.50 -0.79
C ALA A 34 -1.90 3.20 -0.88
N VAL A 35 -2.14 2.39 -1.92
CA VAL A 35 -1.44 1.12 -2.14
C VAL A 35 0.03 1.34 -2.50
N ILE A 36 0.32 2.27 -3.42
CA ILE A 36 1.70 2.59 -3.83
C ILE A 36 2.50 3.10 -2.62
N ILE A 37 1.93 4.04 -1.86
CA ILE A 37 2.58 4.62 -0.68
C ILE A 37 2.74 3.56 0.43
N GLY A 38 1.75 2.67 0.60
CA GLY A 38 1.84 1.56 1.54
C GLY A 38 2.97 0.58 1.22
N ILE A 39 3.14 0.23 -0.06
CA ILE A 39 4.25 -0.61 -0.53
C ILE A 39 5.59 0.06 -0.23
N PHE A 40 5.70 1.37 -0.47
CA PHE A 40 6.91 2.14 -0.19
C PHE A 40 7.25 2.13 1.32
N GLY A 41 6.24 2.30 2.19
CA GLY A 41 6.42 2.21 3.64
C GLY A 41 6.90 0.83 4.09
N LEU A 42 6.32 -0.25 3.56
CA LEU A 42 6.78 -1.62 3.85
C LEU A 42 8.18 -1.89 3.31
N GLU A 43 8.55 -1.36 2.16
CA GLU A 43 9.90 -1.52 1.60
C GLU A 43 10.96 -0.96 2.54
N ASN A 44 10.69 0.22 3.12
CA ASN A 44 11.57 0.83 4.11
C ASN A 44 11.65 0.01 5.41
N ILE A 45 10.59 -0.72 5.79
CA ILE A 45 10.61 -1.66 6.93
C ILE A 45 11.54 -2.83 6.62
N PHE A 46 11.45 -3.44 5.44
CA PHE A 46 12.32 -4.56 5.07
C PHE A 46 13.78 -4.13 4.93
N GLN A 47 14.04 -2.93 4.41
CA GLN A 47 15.38 -2.37 4.39
C GLN A 47 15.90 -2.14 5.81
N TYR A 48 15.08 -1.60 6.71
CA TYR A 48 15.45 -1.42 8.12
C TYR A 48 15.77 -2.75 8.82
N ALA A 49 14.95 -3.78 8.60
CA ALA A 49 15.17 -5.13 9.14
C ALA A 49 16.42 -5.79 8.55
N SER A 50 16.68 -5.61 7.25
CA SER A 50 17.90 -6.11 6.62
C SER A 50 19.17 -5.43 7.15
N LEU A 51 19.09 -4.15 7.52
CA LEU A 51 20.20 -3.40 8.09
C LEU A 51 20.45 -3.72 9.58
N THR A 52 19.40 -4.06 10.33
CA THR A 52 19.46 -4.24 11.78
C THR A 52 19.65 -5.71 12.18
N ASP A 53 18.93 -6.62 11.52
CA ASP A 53 18.88 -8.05 11.87
C ASP A 53 19.52 -8.96 10.80
N HIS A 54 20.12 -8.38 9.74
CA HIS A 54 20.59 -9.11 8.55
C HIS A 54 19.53 -10.03 7.92
N ALA A 55 18.26 -9.78 8.22
CA ALA A 55 17.13 -10.56 7.73
C ALA A 55 16.81 -10.12 6.30
N VAL A 56 17.15 -10.97 5.33
CA VAL A 56 16.75 -10.76 3.93
C VAL A 56 15.40 -11.43 3.71
N TYR A 57 14.44 -10.69 3.17
CA TYR A 57 13.12 -11.20 2.79
C TYR A 57 13.09 -11.51 1.28
N PRO A 58 13.47 -12.74 0.86
CA PRO A 58 13.65 -13.07 -0.56
C PRO A 58 12.37 -12.97 -1.39
N TYR A 59 11.20 -13.11 -0.74
CA TYR A 59 9.90 -13.07 -1.42
C TYR A 59 9.25 -11.69 -1.44
N TRP A 60 9.93 -10.64 -0.97
CA TRP A 60 9.35 -9.30 -0.91
C TRP A 60 8.90 -8.80 -2.28
N GLY A 61 9.68 -9.04 -3.34
CA GLY A 61 9.31 -8.70 -4.72
C GLY A 61 7.99 -9.36 -5.16
N SER A 62 7.83 -10.66 -4.86
CA SER A 62 6.60 -11.40 -5.16
C SER A 62 5.41 -10.90 -4.33
N LEU A 63 5.63 -10.58 -3.05
CA LEU A 63 4.59 -10.03 -2.19
C LEU A 63 4.07 -8.68 -2.70
N LYS A 64 4.96 -7.79 -3.19
CA LYS A 64 4.53 -6.54 -3.85
C LYS A 64 3.61 -6.79 -5.03
N ALA A 65 3.98 -7.73 -5.91
CA ALA A 65 3.17 -8.08 -7.07
C ALA A 65 1.78 -8.58 -6.67
N VAL A 66 1.71 -9.45 -5.66
CA VAL A 66 0.43 -9.96 -5.13
C VAL A 66 -0.43 -8.83 -4.55
N VAL A 67 0.17 -7.91 -3.77
CA VAL A 67 -0.54 -6.76 -3.19
C VAL A 67 -1.10 -5.85 -4.29
N ILE A 68 -0.35 -5.60 -5.36
CA ILE A 68 -0.83 -4.80 -6.50
C ILE A 68 -1.99 -5.51 -7.21
N ILE A 69 -1.85 -6.80 -7.52
CA ILE A 69 -2.89 -7.58 -8.21
C ILE A 69 -4.18 -7.59 -7.37
N LEU A 70 -4.09 -7.89 -6.08
CA LEU A 70 -5.24 -7.89 -5.17
C LEU A 70 -5.90 -6.50 -5.10
N SER A 71 -5.10 -5.44 -5.05
CA SER A 71 -5.62 -4.07 -5.04
C SER A 71 -6.38 -3.72 -6.31
N VAL A 72 -5.84 -4.11 -7.48
CA VAL A 72 -6.50 -3.92 -8.77
C VAL A 72 -7.80 -4.73 -8.84
N VAL A 73 -7.77 -6.01 -8.46
CA VAL A 73 -8.97 -6.87 -8.40
C VAL A 73 -10.03 -6.27 -7.46
N PHE A 74 -9.62 -5.73 -6.32
CA PHE A 74 -10.52 -5.09 -5.36
C PHE A 74 -11.20 -3.85 -5.94
N LEU A 75 -10.47 -3.01 -6.68
CA LEU A 75 -11.04 -1.87 -7.41
C LEU A 75 -12.09 -2.29 -8.43
N PHE A 76 -11.77 -3.29 -9.26
CA PHE A 76 -12.71 -3.80 -10.27
C PHE A 76 -13.93 -4.46 -9.64
N LYS A 77 -13.78 -5.15 -8.50
CA LYS A 77 -14.90 -5.73 -7.76
C LYS A 77 -15.83 -4.67 -7.17
N LYS A 78 -15.31 -3.54 -6.68
CA LYS A 78 -16.13 -2.41 -6.22
C LYS A 78 -16.89 -1.74 -7.38
N GLY A 79 -16.28 -1.66 -8.57
CA GLY A 79 -16.95 -1.18 -9.80
C GLY A 79 -18.00 -2.14 -10.36
N GLY A 80 -17.85 -3.45 -10.17
CA GLY A 80 -18.80 -4.47 -10.62
C GLY A 80 -19.96 -4.74 -9.66
N LEU A 81 -19.81 -4.46 -8.36
CA LEU A 81 -20.90 -4.57 -7.37
C LEU A 81 -21.83 -3.35 -7.35
N THR A 82 -21.38 -2.21 -7.89
CA THR A 82 -22.29 -1.13 -8.29
C THR A 82 -22.90 -1.50 -9.64
N GLY A 83 -23.81 -2.47 -9.63
CA GLY A 83 -24.70 -2.73 -10.75
C GLY A 83 -25.46 -1.46 -11.11
N LYS A 84 -24.93 -0.70 -12.06
CA LYS A 84 -25.63 0.31 -12.83
C LYS A 84 -25.49 -0.04 -14.30
N TYR A 85 -26.15 -1.13 -14.67
CA TYR A 85 -26.74 -1.34 -15.98
C TYR A 85 -28.20 -1.68 -15.74
#